data_AF-A0A960PTQ7-F1
#
_entry.id   AF-A0A960PTQ7-F1
#
_cell.length_a   1.000
_cell.length_b   1.000
_cell.length_c   1.000
_cell.angle_alpha   90.00
_cell.angle_beta   90.00
_cell.angle_gamma   90.00
#
_symmetry.space_group_name_H-M   'P 1'
#
loop_
_entity.id
_entity.type
_entity.pdbx_description
1 polymer ?
#
loop_
_entity_poly.entity_id
_entity_poly.type
_entity_poly.pdbx_seq_one_letter_code
_entity_poly.pdbx_strand_id
1 'polypeptide(L)'
;MILTTALVGIALSATAGYFAHRWSREATRDLQSQRATETALTFQEKFSELLANLQSLKAARETFGGLSRSEFQRLARPILRRDPEILALEWIPRVAVEHLSQHEQAAQQEGLADYRVWESSLSGQRQPASPR
;
A
#
# COMPACT_ATOMS: atom_id res chain seq x y z
N MET A 1 -57.20 27.27 31.62
CA MET A 1 -55.91 27.36 32.36
C MET A 1 -55.09 26.06 32.27
N ILE A 2 -55.70 24.87 32.28
CA ILE A 2 -54.93 23.60 32.20
C ILE A 2 -54.29 23.39 30.81
N LEU A 3 -55.00 23.77 29.74
CA LEU A 3 -54.50 23.65 28.36
C LEU A 3 -53.27 24.53 28.08
N THR A 4 -53.22 25.73 28.66
CA THR A 4 -52.12 26.67 28.47
C THR A 4 -50.84 26.19 29.16
N THR A 5 -50.97 25.59 30.35
CA THR A 5 -49.82 25.02 31.08
C THR A 5 -49.24 23.80 30.36
N ALA A 6 -50.09 22.95 29.78
CA ALA A 6 -49.65 21.81 28.98
C ALA A 6 -48.89 22.26 27.72
N LEU A 7 -49.36 23.32 27.05
CA LEU A 7 -48.71 23.86 25.85
C LEU A 7 -47.32 24.42 26.16
N VAL A 8 -47.17 25.12 27.28
CA VAL A 8 -45.90 25.67 27.74
C VAL A 8 -44.90 24.55 28.07
N GLY A 9 -45.35 23.48 28.73
CA GLY A 9 -44.50 22.32 29.05
C GLY A 9 -43.97 21.60 27.79
N ILE A 10 -44.82 21.45 26.77
CA ILE A 10 -44.43 20.87 25.48
C ILE A 10 -43.43 21.77 24.75
N ALA A 11 -43.67 23.09 24.73
CA ALA A 11 -42.77 24.05 24.10
C ALA A 11 -41.38 24.08 24.77
N LEU A 12 -41.33 24.06 26.11
CA LEU A 12 -40.09 23.98 26.87
C LEU A 12 -39.34 22.67 26.59
N SER A 13 -40.05 21.55 26.57
CA SER A 13 -39.45 20.23 26.29
C SER A 13 -38.90 20.15 24.87
N ALA A 14 -39.62 20.68 23.88
CA ALA A 14 -39.17 20.74 22.49
C ALA A 14 -37.93 21.64 22.33
N THR A 15 -37.91 22.78 23.03
CA THR A 15 -36.77 23.72 22.97
C THR A 15 -35.52 23.12 23.62
N ALA A 16 -35.67 22.46 24.78
CA ALA A 16 -34.58 21.75 25.45
C ALA A 16 -34.05 20.59 24.60
N GLY A 17 -34.95 19.80 24.00
CA GLY A 17 -34.59 18.72 23.09
C GLY A 17 -33.84 19.23 21.86
N TYR A 18 -34.29 20.34 21.28
CA TYR A 18 -33.63 20.98 20.13
C TYR A 18 -32.22 21.49 20.47
N PHE A 19 -32.05 22.16 21.62
CA PHE A 19 -30.73 22.62 22.07
C PHE A 19 -29.77 21.47 22.39
N ALA A 20 -30.26 20.40 23.05
CA ALA A 20 -29.46 19.22 23.35
C ALA A 20 -29.04 18.45 22.08
N HIS A 21 -29.95 18.33 21.10
CA HIS A 21 -29.63 17.73 19.81
C HIS A 21 -28.65 18.58 19.00
N ARG A 22 -28.72 19.90 19.11
CA ARG A 22 -27.77 20.79 18.41
C ARG A 22 -26.35 20.62 18.96
N TRP A 23 -26.19 20.54 20.29
CA TRP A 23 -24.88 20.32 20.93
C TRP A 23 -24.28 18.95 20.56
N SER A 24 -25.09 17.91 20.50
CA SER A 24 -24.63 16.54 20.19
C SER A 24 -24.08 16.39 18.75
N ARG A 25 -24.52 17.22 17.80
CA ARG A 25 -24.09 17.11 16.39
C ARG A 25 -22.70 17.69 16.10
N GLU A 26 -22.28 18.73 16.82
CA GLU A 26 -20.91 19.26 16.69
C GLU A 26 -19.88 18.25 17.25
N ALA A 27 -20.10 17.73 18.46
CA ALA A 27 -19.17 16.79 19.09
C ALA A 27 -18.95 15.49 18.31
N THR A 28 -19.98 15.02 17.60
CA THR A 28 -19.89 13.78 16.80
C THR A 28 -19.13 13.98 15.49
N ARG A 29 -19.16 15.19 14.91
CA ARG A 29 -18.44 15.52 13.67
C ARG A 29 -16.94 15.69 13.90
N ASP A 30 -16.56 16.31 15.01
CA ASP A 30 -15.14 16.50 15.37
C ASP A 30 -14.45 15.16 15.68
N LEU A 31 -15.14 14.24 16.35
CA LEU A 31 -14.63 12.88 16.58
C LEU A 31 -14.47 12.09 15.27
N GLN A 32 -15.34 12.29 14.28
CA GLN A 32 -15.24 11.62 12.98
C GLN A 32 -14.11 12.20 12.12
N SER A 33 -13.94 13.52 12.11
CA SER A 33 -12.85 14.18 11.36
C SER A 33 -11.48 13.87 11.97
N GLN A 34 -11.38 13.82 13.30
CA GLN A 34 -10.16 13.39 14.00
C GLN A 34 -9.78 11.96 13.63
N ARG A 35 -10.72 11.00 13.70
CA ARG A 35 -10.46 9.59 13.32
C ARG A 35 -10.07 9.43 11.85
N ALA A 36 -10.70 10.18 10.94
CA ALA A 36 -10.34 10.15 9.53
C ALA A 36 -8.92 10.68 9.29
N THR A 37 -8.53 11.74 10.01
CA THR A 37 -7.20 12.34 9.92
C THR A 37 -6.13 11.43 10.52
N GLU A 38 -6.38 10.84 11.69
CA GLU A 38 -5.49 9.87 12.33
C GLU A 38 -5.25 8.66 11.42
N THR A 39 -6.31 8.11 10.84
CA THR A 39 -6.20 6.98 9.90
C THR A 39 -5.36 7.37 8.69
N ALA A 40 -5.61 8.54 8.10
CA ALA A 40 -4.84 9.02 6.94
C ALA A 40 -3.35 9.23 7.29
N LEU A 41 -3.05 9.77 8.46
CA LEU A 41 -1.67 9.96 8.94
C LEU A 41 -0.97 8.62 9.13
N THR A 42 -1.62 7.65 9.79
CA THR A 42 -1.06 6.30 9.96
C THR A 42 -0.77 5.63 8.61
N PHE A 43 -1.68 5.78 7.63
CA PHE A 43 -1.43 5.28 6.27
C PHE A 43 -0.23 5.97 5.62
N GLN A 44 -0.14 7.30 5.73
CA GLN A 44 0.96 8.07 5.14
C GLN A 44 2.32 7.69 5.76
N GLU A 45 2.38 7.51 7.07
CA GLU A 45 3.57 7.07 7.79
C GLU A 45 4.01 5.68 7.32
N LYS A 46 3.09 4.71 7.28
CA LYS A 46 3.37 3.37 6.77
C LYS A 46 3.90 3.40 5.33
N PHE A 47 3.25 4.14 4.43
CA PHE A 47 3.71 4.26 3.05
C PHE A 47 5.11 4.90 2.94
N SER A 48 5.41 5.88 3.80
CA SER A 48 6.72 6.53 3.84
C SER A 48 7.81 5.56 4.31
N GLU A 49 7.52 4.72 5.31
CA GLU A 49 8.43 3.67 5.76
C GLU A 49 8.69 2.62 4.66
N LEU A 50 7.63 2.19 3.97
CA LEU A 50 7.74 1.28 2.82
C LEU A 50 8.63 1.87 1.72
N LEU A 51 8.47 3.17 1.42
CA LEU A 51 9.29 3.84 0.42
C LEU A 51 10.76 3.93 0.86
N ALA A 52 11.03 4.20 2.13
CA ALA A 52 12.40 4.24 2.68
C ALA A 52 13.10 2.86 2.59
N ASN A 53 12.36 1.76 2.81
CA ASN A 53 12.89 0.42 2.61
C ASN A 53 13.27 0.16 1.14
N LEU A 54 12.39 0.54 0.21
CA LEU A 54 12.63 0.37 -1.23
C LEU A 54 13.85 1.17 -1.69
N GLN A 55 14.00 2.41 -1.19
CA GLN A 55 15.17 3.24 -1.44
C GLN A 55 16.45 2.60 -0.90
N SER A 56 16.38 1.99 0.28
CA SER A 56 17.53 1.30 0.90
C SER A 56 17.94 0.06 0.09
N LEU A 57 16.99 -0.74 -0.40
CA LEU A 57 17.25 -1.86 -1.30
C LEU A 57 17.86 -1.41 -2.63
N LYS A 58 17.35 -0.31 -3.19
CA LYS A 58 17.91 0.29 -4.41
C LYS A 58 19.35 0.75 -4.19
N ALA A 59 19.61 1.49 -3.13
CA ALA A 59 20.94 2.01 -2.80
C ALA A 59 21.96 0.89 -2.57
N ALA A 60 21.56 -0.20 -1.90
CA ALA A 60 22.40 -1.38 -1.74
C ALA A 60 22.86 -1.93 -3.09
N ARG A 61 21.92 -2.09 -4.05
CA ARG A 61 22.26 -2.58 -5.40
C ARG A 61 23.21 -1.65 -6.14
N GLU A 62 22.96 -0.34 -6.10
CA GLU A 62 23.80 0.65 -6.76
C GLU A 62 25.23 0.67 -6.18
N THR A 63 25.36 0.48 -4.87
CA THR A 63 26.66 0.49 -4.17
C THR A 63 27.53 -0.71 -4.53
N PHE A 64 26.95 -1.92 -4.64
CA PHE A 64 27.71 -3.15 -4.89
C PHE A 64 27.91 -3.45 -6.39
N GLY A 65 27.48 -2.56 -7.30
CA GLY A 65 27.58 -2.79 -8.75
C GLY A 65 26.65 -3.91 -9.25
N GLY A 66 25.66 -4.30 -8.44
CA GLY A 66 24.81 -5.45 -8.65
C GLY A 66 24.59 -6.24 -7.35
N LEU A 67 23.53 -7.03 -7.32
CA LEU A 67 23.27 -8.03 -6.28
C LEU A 67 22.84 -9.32 -6.97
N SER A 68 23.41 -10.45 -6.55
CA SER A 68 22.88 -11.77 -6.91
C SER A 68 21.46 -11.92 -6.34
N ARG A 69 20.67 -12.84 -6.90
CA ARG A 69 19.34 -13.16 -6.38
C ARG A 69 19.36 -13.56 -4.90
N SER A 70 20.39 -14.30 -4.50
CA SER A 70 20.55 -14.75 -3.10
C SER A 70 20.78 -13.58 -2.13
N GLU A 71 21.57 -12.58 -2.54
CA GLU A 71 21.85 -11.38 -1.76
C GLU A 71 20.62 -10.50 -1.64
N PHE A 72 19.93 -10.26 -2.76
CA PHE A 72 18.66 -9.55 -2.75
C PHE A 72 17.66 -10.23 -1.82
N GLN A 73 17.53 -11.55 -1.87
CA GLN A 73 16.63 -12.30 -1.00
C GLN A 73 16.99 -12.15 0.48
N ARG A 74 18.29 -12.11 0.83
CA ARG A 74 18.72 -11.87 2.22
C ARG A 74 18.35 -10.47 2.72
N LEU A 75 18.43 -9.46 1.86
CA LEU A 75 18.05 -8.08 2.20
C LEU A 75 16.53 -7.88 2.23
N ALA A 76 15.78 -8.53 1.33
CA ALA A 76 14.32 -8.39 1.23
C ALA A 76 13.55 -9.16 2.31
N ARG A 77 14.07 -10.32 2.77
CA ARG A 77 13.38 -11.18 3.76
C ARG A 77 13.03 -10.47 5.07
N PRO A 78 13.92 -9.70 5.72
CA PRO A 78 13.58 -8.96 6.94
C PRO A 78 12.44 -7.97 6.73
N ILE A 79 12.43 -7.26 5.59
CA ILE A 79 11.38 -6.28 5.26
C ILE A 79 10.03 -6.99 5.12
N LEU A 80 9.97 -8.09 4.35
CA LEU A 80 8.73 -8.88 4.19
C LEU A 80 8.22 -9.49 5.51
N ARG A 81 9.11 -9.81 6.46
CA ARG A 81 8.70 -10.30 7.78
C ARG A 81 8.16 -9.19 8.68
N ARG A 82 8.71 -7.99 8.57
CA ARG A 82 8.31 -6.83 9.36
C ARG A 82 7.00 -6.24 8.85
N ASP A 83 6.83 -6.20 7.53
CA ASP A 83 5.75 -5.52 6.85
C ASP A 83 4.87 -6.54 6.08
N PRO A 84 3.99 -7.30 6.77
CA PRO A 84 3.18 -8.37 6.16
C PRO A 84 2.14 -7.86 5.15
N GLU A 85 1.91 -6.55 5.12
CA GLU A 85 1.12 -5.84 4.10
C GLU A 85 1.75 -5.95 2.69
N ILE A 86 3.07 -6.20 2.61
CA ILE A 86 3.79 -6.32 1.34
C ILE A 86 3.66 -7.75 0.81
N LEU A 87 3.01 -7.89 -0.35
CA LEU A 87 2.86 -9.19 -1.00
C LEU A 87 4.21 -9.75 -1.50
N ALA A 88 5.00 -8.90 -2.16
CA ALA A 88 6.29 -9.27 -2.72
C ALA A 88 7.19 -8.03 -2.90
N LEU A 89 8.50 -8.25 -2.82
CA LEU A 89 9.53 -7.29 -3.24
C LEU A 89 10.27 -7.91 -4.41
N GLU A 90 10.24 -7.22 -5.54
CA GLU A 90 10.82 -7.71 -6.78
C GLU A 90 11.84 -6.72 -7.32
N TRP A 91 12.92 -7.27 -7.86
CA TRP A 91 13.84 -6.52 -8.69
C TRP A 91 13.63 -6.94 -10.15
N ILE A 92 13.22 -5.97 -10.98
CA ILE A 92 12.95 -6.20 -12.40
C ILE A 92 14.05 -5.49 -13.21
N PRO A 93 15.12 -6.20 -13.64
CA PRO A 93 16.19 -5.59 -14.42
C PRO A 93 15.67 -5.20 -15.81
N ARG A 94 16.16 -4.07 -16.33
CA ARG A 94 16.06 -3.78 -17.75
C ARG A 94 17.15 -4.57 -18.48
N VAL A 95 16.73 -5.47 -19.38
CA VAL A 95 17.61 -6.34 -20.14
C VAL A 95 17.50 -5.97 -21.62
N ALA A 96 18.64 -5.72 -22.26
CA ALA A 96 18.67 -5.47 -23.70
C ALA A 96 18.47 -6.80 -24.46
N VAL A 97 17.88 -6.76 -25.66
CA VAL A 97 17.56 -7.95 -26.45
C VAL A 97 18.80 -8.80 -26.72
N GLU A 98 19.95 -8.15 -26.93
CA GLU A 98 21.24 -8.82 -27.20
C GLU A 98 21.76 -9.61 -25.99
N HIS A 99 21.36 -9.21 -24.77
CA HIS A 99 21.76 -9.84 -23.52
C HIS A 99 20.68 -10.79 -22.96
N LEU A 100 19.55 -10.97 -23.64
CA LEU A 100 18.40 -11.72 -23.14
C LEU A 100 18.76 -13.18 -22.85
N SER A 101 19.43 -13.85 -23.80
CA SER A 101 19.83 -15.25 -23.66
C SER A 101 20.82 -15.46 -22.52
N GLN A 102 21.78 -14.54 -22.37
CA GLN A 102 22.75 -14.56 -21.27
C GLN A 102 22.06 -14.35 -19.92
N HIS A 103 21.10 -13.42 -19.86
CA HIS A 103 20.31 -13.17 -18.65
C HIS A 103 19.47 -14.39 -18.23
N GLU A 104 18.81 -15.05 -19.18
CA GLU A 104 18.05 -16.28 -18.91
C GLU A 104 18.95 -17.42 -18.42
N GLN A 105 20.10 -17.62 -19.07
CA GLN A 105 21.08 -18.63 -18.67
C GLN A 105 21.65 -18.37 -17.28
N ALA A 106 21.98 -17.11 -16.95
CA ALA A 106 22.45 -16.73 -15.63
C ALA A 106 21.40 -17.05 -14.55
N ALA A 107 20.14 -16.72 -14.81
CA ALA A 107 19.04 -17.05 -13.88
C ALA A 107 18.85 -18.56 -13.70
N GLN A 108 19.01 -19.35 -14.75
CA GLN A 108 18.96 -20.81 -14.69
C GLN A 108 20.14 -21.39 -13.87
N GLN A 109 21.34 -20.84 -14.04
CA GLN A 109 22.53 -21.20 -13.23
C GLN A 109 22.36 -20.84 -11.75
N GLU A 110 21.59 -19.79 -11.44
CA GLU A 110 21.20 -19.41 -10.07
C GLU A 110 20.08 -20.28 -9.48
N GLY A 111 19.60 -21.31 -10.20
CA GLY A 111 18.65 -22.30 -9.71
C GLY A 111 17.21 -22.15 -10.22
N LEU A 112 16.95 -21.26 -11.17
CA LEU A 112 15.64 -21.12 -11.82
C LEU A 112 15.60 -21.90 -13.14
N ALA A 113 15.56 -23.23 -13.06
CA ALA A 113 15.72 -24.13 -14.20
C ALA A 113 14.85 -23.81 -15.43
N ASP A 114 13.61 -23.35 -15.23
CA ASP A 114 12.65 -23.04 -16.30
C ASP A 114 12.46 -21.53 -16.53
N TYR A 115 13.39 -20.70 -16.05
CA TYR A 115 13.27 -19.25 -16.20
C TYR A 115 13.39 -18.84 -17.67
N ARG A 116 12.34 -18.16 -18.13
CA ARG A 116 12.28 -17.47 -19.42
C ARG A 116 11.57 -16.12 -19.27
N VAL A 117 12.02 -15.15 -20.04
CA VAL A 117 11.33 -13.87 -20.20
C VAL A 117 10.17 -14.09 -21.17
N TRP A 118 9.01 -13.60 -20.77
CA TRP A 118 7.77 -13.79 -21.49
C TRP A 118 7.05 -12.45 -21.68
N GLU A 119 6.19 -12.41 -22.69
CA GLU A 119 5.26 -11.32 -22.94
C GLU A 119 3.83 -11.88 -23.02
N SER A 120 2.84 -11.00 -22.85
CA SER A 120 1.44 -11.34 -23.08
C SER A 120 1.13 -11.25 -24.58
N SER A 121 0.60 -12.33 -25.15
CA SER A 121 0.08 -12.35 -26.51
C SER A 121 -1.18 -11.47 -26.65
N LEU A 122 -1.63 -11.23 -27.88
CA LEU A 122 -2.90 -10.54 -28.14
C LEU A 122 -4.12 -11.25 -27.53
N SER A 123 -4.03 -12.56 -27.31
CA SER A 123 -5.06 -13.37 -26.64
C SER A 123 -4.88 -13.45 -25.12
N GLY A 124 -3.90 -12.73 -24.55
CA GLY A 124 -3.61 -12.72 -23.11
C GLY A 124 -2.85 -13.96 -22.61
N GLN A 125 -2.36 -14.81 -23.50
CA GLN A 125 -1.56 -15.98 -23.15
C GLN A 125 -0.08 -15.60 -22.98
N ARG A 126 0.62 -16.29 -22.08
CA ARG A 126 2.08 -16.12 -21.96
C ARG A 126 2.76 -16.75 -23.17
N GLN A 127 3.61 -15.97 -23.83
CA GLN A 127 4.49 -16.43 -24.89
C GLN A 127 5.93 -15.96 -24.62
N PRO A 128 6.97 -16.64 -25.13
CA PRO A 128 8.34 -16.14 -25.05
C PRO A 128 8.45 -14.71 -25.59
N ALA A 129 9.24 -13.86 -24.94
CA ALA A 129 9.40 -12.48 -25.35
C ALA A 129 10.08 -12.40 -26.73
N SER A 130 9.45 -11.69 -27.65
CA SER A 130 10.00 -11.43 -28.98
C SER A 130 11.07 -10.33 -28.94
N PRO A 131 12.13 -10.39 -29.76
CA PRO A 131 13.01 -9.24 -30.01
C PRO A 131 12.20 -8.04 -30.49
N ARG A 132 12.31 -6.89 -29.81
CA ARG A 132 11.65 -5.62 -30.21
C ARG A 132 12.65 -4.48 -30.20
#